data_AF-A0A7W6P450-F1
#
_entry.id   AF-A0A7W6P450-F1
#
_cell.length_a   1.000
_cell.length_b   1.000
_cell.length_c   1.000
_cell.angle_alpha   90.00
_cell.angle_beta   90.00
_cell.angle_gamma   90.00
#
_symmetry.space_group_name_H-M   'P 1'
#
loop_
_entity.id
_entity.type
_entity.pdbx_description
1 polymer ?
#
loop_
_entity_poly.entity_id
_entity_poly.type
_entity_poly.pdbx_seq_one_letter_code
_entity_poly.pdbx_strand_id
1 'polypeptide(L)'
;MFTVEETERLKVQLYEIYRELISGFRENKLEIWWPTPFYINPDEYEFRESYDLFNGNCGIILFFLELYRFDGNRDHLRIVNKGMHRILNADALQHPEFFALYTGLGGVIYTCLKIFEVTGNTLYKDKALQLALANKQELTAGLSKADLLSGYSGNLLMLTLLYHHTDDHEVLMMINLLIERLIAEARISGQGLKWDYSKAKKAYDSMTGFSHGAAGIAWVLMQVGQYFNASGLIYLAEEALKYEMQYYYRPAKNWLDLRLGPHRLNKPNVYQWELQTFLAEMTDVNAWAHGAAGIGITRQIALKLTRQQSYRLDCNHVLQRCLNDLERLDRADFTLVSGYSGMIPFLLNLDKKAQVLFVLDQARVHHQKTNAYNSYVSCGRDDFGLLSGKSGIGYIILSVLNNKTIDSILAPGLPENHKKSVFEDKYSKKQIKKSVFSKYYARTLGELPAVDSTVYDAKDINNFKGKLQSQLLTSGNTKIQKIFDLESRLAGLWKQHKGYFSFVQKHKHLKKMAGENLSLTDQALMDKSFGLTGHVELHHGDDSNILLLISDENGIKELSVGLFAATILTVVSKKRLTGAELVKSLQVLFFEENLTQASLIELADKVVKQIRLLIKAGFVMVH
;
A
#
# COMPACT_ATOMS: atom_id res chain seq x y z
N MET A 1 18.08 -22.55 22.70
CA MET A 1 17.15 -23.61 22.24
C MET A 1 16.01 -23.70 23.24
N PHE A 2 14.84 -24.21 22.86
CA PHE A 2 13.73 -24.48 23.78
C PHE A 2 14.08 -25.68 24.68
N THR A 3 13.48 -25.77 25.86
CA THR A 3 13.62 -26.96 26.73
C THR A 3 12.94 -28.17 26.09
N VAL A 4 13.27 -29.38 26.57
CA VAL A 4 12.60 -30.61 26.14
C VAL A 4 11.10 -30.53 26.41
N GLU A 5 10.71 -30.06 27.60
CA GLU A 5 9.30 -29.90 27.98
C GLU A 5 8.55 -28.89 27.09
N GLU A 6 9.17 -27.74 26.80
CA GLU A 6 8.60 -26.74 25.89
C GLU A 6 8.42 -27.31 24.48
N THR A 7 9.42 -28.06 24.00
CA THR A 7 9.40 -28.70 22.69
C THR A 7 8.28 -29.73 22.59
N GLU A 8 8.12 -30.59 23.59
CA GLU A 8 7.06 -31.59 23.62
C GLU A 8 5.67 -30.94 23.73
N ARG A 9 5.52 -29.87 24.53
CA ARG A 9 4.26 -29.11 24.60
C ARG A 9 3.83 -28.56 23.24
N LEU A 10 4.77 -27.96 22.51
CA LEU A 10 4.52 -27.43 21.16
C LEU A 10 4.17 -28.54 20.17
N LYS A 11 4.84 -29.71 20.24
CA LYS A 11 4.49 -30.87 19.40
C LYS A 11 3.09 -31.37 19.69
N VAL A 12 2.67 -31.45 20.95
CA VAL A 12 1.30 -31.85 21.31
C VAL A 12 0.28 -30.94 20.63
N GLN A 13 0.45 -29.61 20.76
CA GLN A 13 -0.42 -28.63 20.11
C GLN A 13 -0.40 -28.74 18.58
N LEU A 14 0.78 -28.92 17.98
CA LEU A 14 0.93 -29.13 16.54
C LEU A 14 0.12 -30.34 16.06
N TYR A 15 0.20 -31.46 16.76
CA TYR A 15 -0.51 -32.68 16.35
C TYR A 15 -2.00 -32.67 16.71
N GLU A 16 -2.45 -31.82 17.64
CA GLU A 16 -3.88 -31.49 17.81
C GLU A 16 -4.42 -30.80 16.55
N ILE A 17 -3.73 -29.76 16.08
CA ILE A 17 -4.09 -29.01 14.86
C ILE A 17 -4.07 -29.92 13.63
N TYR A 18 -3.04 -30.77 13.50
CA TYR A 18 -2.96 -31.78 12.44
C TYR A 18 -4.20 -32.68 12.43
N ARG A 19 -4.63 -33.21 13.58
CA ARG A 19 -5.82 -34.08 13.66
C ARG A 19 -7.08 -33.37 13.20
N GLU A 20 -7.26 -32.11 13.54
CA GLU A 20 -8.38 -31.30 13.05
C GLU A 20 -8.34 -31.13 11.53
N LEU A 21 -7.16 -30.81 10.96
CA LEU A 21 -6.99 -30.67 9.51
C LEU A 21 -7.27 -31.98 8.77
N ILE A 22 -6.81 -33.12 9.31
CA ILE A 22 -7.12 -34.45 8.74
C ILE A 22 -8.62 -34.74 8.81
N SER A 23 -9.29 -34.41 9.91
CA SER A 23 -10.74 -34.62 10.05
C SER A 23 -11.58 -33.74 9.13
N GLY A 24 -11.02 -32.61 8.68
CA GLY A 24 -11.72 -31.61 7.88
C GLY A 24 -11.57 -31.78 6.36
N PHE A 25 -10.65 -32.62 5.87
CA PHE A 25 -10.49 -32.80 4.43
C PHE A 25 -11.54 -33.75 3.83
N ARG A 26 -11.80 -33.56 2.54
CA ARG A 26 -12.45 -34.54 1.68
C ARG A 26 -11.38 -35.30 0.92
N GLU A 27 -11.56 -36.61 0.75
CA GLU A 27 -10.61 -37.46 0.04
C GLU A 27 -11.35 -38.39 -0.93
N ASN A 28 -10.75 -38.57 -2.10
CA ASN A 28 -11.04 -39.68 -3.00
C ASN A 28 -9.74 -40.44 -3.34
N LYS A 29 -9.80 -41.39 -4.28
CA LYS A 29 -8.65 -42.22 -4.63
C LYS A 29 -7.40 -41.40 -5.02
N LEU A 30 -7.58 -40.27 -5.70
CA LEU A 30 -6.50 -39.47 -6.28
C LEU A 30 -6.29 -38.11 -5.63
N GLU A 31 -7.28 -37.60 -4.89
CA GLU A 31 -7.35 -36.19 -4.50
C GLU A 31 -7.69 -36.01 -3.03
N ILE A 32 -7.16 -34.93 -2.45
CA ILE A 32 -7.51 -34.43 -1.12
C ILE A 32 -7.78 -32.93 -1.24
N TRP A 33 -8.80 -32.41 -0.56
CA TRP A 33 -9.05 -30.97 -0.49
C TRP A 33 -9.85 -30.57 0.75
N TRP A 34 -9.76 -29.29 1.07
CA TRP A 34 -10.52 -28.66 2.12
C TRP A 34 -11.53 -27.69 1.50
N PRO A 35 -12.82 -27.80 1.85
CA PRO A 35 -13.74 -26.69 1.74
C PRO A 35 -13.27 -25.57 2.67
N THR A 36 -13.19 -24.35 2.14
CA THR A 36 -12.69 -23.17 2.86
C THR A 36 -13.78 -22.11 2.93
N PRO A 37 -13.90 -21.38 4.05
CA PRO A 37 -14.93 -20.35 4.18
C PRO A 37 -14.66 -19.18 3.22
N PHE A 38 -15.68 -18.81 2.47
CA PHE A 38 -15.74 -17.60 1.65
C PHE A 38 -16.67 -16.59 2.32
N TYR A 39 -16.09 -15.47 2.76
CA TYR A 39 -16.81 -14.44 3.50
C TYR A 39 -17.74 -13.65 2.59
N ILE A 40 -19.03 -13.67 2.90
CA ILE A 40 -20.01 -12.76 2.31
C ILE A 40 -20.03 -11.47 3.13
N ASN A 41 -20.09 -11.62 4.46
CA ASN A 41 -19.94 -10.55 5.45
C ASN A 41 -19.39 -11.15 6.78
N PRO A 42 -19.18 -10.37 7.85
CA PRO A 42 -18.62 -10.89 9.10
C PRO A 42 -19.44 -12.01 9.78
N ASP A 43 -20.76 -12.02 9.53
CA ASP A 43 -21.70 -12.94 10.18
C ASP A 43 -22.09 -14.11 9.26
N GLU A 44 -21.98 -13.93 7.94
CA GLU A 44 -22.39 -14.90 6.92
C GLU A 44 -21.23 -15.32 6.01
N TYR A 45 -21.11 -16.64 5.81
CA TYR A 45 -20.13 -17.24 4.93
C TYR A 45 -20.68 -18.52 4.31
N GLU A 46 -20.06 -18.94 3.22
CA GLU A 46 -20.31 -20.23 2.59
C GLU A 46 -19.01 -20.97 2.34
N PHE A 47 -19.07 -22.28 2.11
CA PHE A 47 -17.88 -23.05 1.78
C PHE A 47 -17.65 -23.07 0.28
N ARG A 48 -16.46 -22.59 -0.12
CA ARG A 48 -15.96 -22.71 -1.48
C ARG A 48 -14.62 -23.40 -1.48
N GLU A 49 -14.25 -23.94 -2.63
CA GLU A 49 -12.90 -24.39 -2.84
C GLU A 49 -12.06 -23.22 -3.39
N SER A 50 -11.05 -22.80 -2.61
CA SER A 50 -10.04 -21.83 -3.04
C SER A 50 -8.66 -22.48 -3.11
N TYR A 51 -7.80 -21.98 -4.01
CA TYR A 51 -6.43 -22.45 -4.22
C TYR A 51 -5.37 -21.42 -3.83
N ASP A 52 -5.75 -20.31 -3.23
CA ASP A 52 -4.80 -19.29 -2.79
C ASP A 52 -4.01 -19.70 -1.53
N LEU A 53 -3.03 -18.87 -1.14
CA LEU A 53 -2.21 -19.06 0.06
C LEU A 53 -2.85 -18.48 1.32
N PHE A 54 -3.83 -17.60 1.19
CA PHE A 54 -4.41 -16.86 2.30
C PHE A 54 -5.29 -17.77 3.14
N ASN A 55 -6.40 -18.23 2.57
CA ASN A 55 -7.31 -19.18 3.21
C ASN A 55 -7.57 -20.41 2.34
N GLY A 56 -7.00 -20.48 1.14
CA GLY A 56 -7.12 -21.60 0.23
C GLY A 56 -6.23 -22.81 0.53
N ASN A 57 -6.42 -23.84 -0.30
CA ASN A 57 -5.78 -25.15 -0.19
C ASN A 57 -4.25 -25.08 -0.33
N CYS A 58 -3.70 -24.16 -1.12
CA CYS A 58 -2.25 -24.00 -1.21
C CYS A 58 -1.63 -23.65 0.14
N GLY A 59 -2.29 -22.80 0.93
CA GLY A 59 -1.80 -22.47 2.27
C GLY A 59 -1.79 -23.68 3.21
N ILE A 60 -2.83 -24.50 3.15
CA ILE A 60 -2.93 -25.76 3.91
C ILE A 60 -1.86 -26.76 3.46
N ILE A 61 -1.62 -26.87 2.15
CA ILE A 61 -0.58 -27.73 1.57
C ILE A 61 0.82 -27.30 2.03
N LEU A 62 1.10 -25.99 2.13
CA LEU A 62 2.37 -25.51 2.68
C LEU A 62 2.58 -25.94 4.13
N PHE A 63 1.51 -25.98 4.94
CA PHE A 63 1.59 -26.56 6.29
C PHE A 63 1.99 -28.04 6.25
N PHE A 64 1.33 -28.87 5.45
CA PHE A 64 1.69 -30.29 5.35
C PHE A 64 3.09 -30.52 4.75
N LEU A 65 3.53 -29.64 3.85
CA LEU A 65 4.89 -29.67 3.32
C LEU A 65 5.93 -29.39 4.41
N GLU A 66 5.72 -28.37 5.25
CA GLU A 66 6.63 -28.09 6.36
C GLU A 66 6.54 -29.16 7.46
N LEU A 67 5.37 -29.79 7.66
CA LEU A 67 5.23 -30.91 8.57
C LEU A 67 6.05 -32.12 8.09
N TYR A 68 5.98 -32.44 6.79
CA TYR A 68 6.85 -33.47 6.18
C TYR A 68 8.33 -33.15 6.34
N ARG A 69 8.75 -31.89 6.19
CA ARG A 69 10.15 -31.50 6.44
C ARG A 69 10.57 -31.68 7.89
N PHE A 70 9.63 -31.54 8.82
CA PHE A 70 9.89 -31.61 10.25
C PHE A 70 10.06 -33.05 10.74
N ASP A 71 9.20 -33.98 10.32
CA ASP A 71 9.20 -35.35 10.84
C ASP A 71 9.56 -36.44 9.82
N GLY A 72 9.65 -36.11 8.52
CA GLY A 72 9.92 -37.05 7.44
C GLY A 72 8.78 -38.00 7.10
N ASN A 73 7.59 -37.82 7.68
CA ASN A 73 6.47 -38.74 7.51
C ASN A 73 5.88 -38.66 6.09
N ARG A 74 6.02 -39.75 5.33
CA ARG A 74 5.59 -39.84 3.92
C ARG A 74 4.07 -39.68 3.73
N ASP A 75 3.26 -39.90 4.76
CA ASP A 75 1.83 -39.62 4.69
C ASP A 75 1.53 -38.14 4.47
N HIS A 76 2.36 -37.24 5.01
CA HIS A 76 2.21 -35.81 4.82
C HIS A 76 2.53 -35.42 3.38
N LEU A 77 3.57 -36.02 2.80
CA LEU A 77 3.89 -35.86 1.39
C LEU A 77 2.82 -36.46 0.47
N ARG A 78 2.15 -37.56 0.86
CA ARG A 78 0.98 -38.09 0.14
C ARG A 78 -0.14 -37.04 0.09
N ILE A 79 -0.43 -36.39 1.22
CA ILE A 79 -1.44 -35.34 1.31
C ILE A 79 -1.08 -34.16 0.38
N VAL A 80 0.16 -33.69 0.42
CA VAL A 80 0.67 -32.64 -0.48
C VAL A 80 0.46 -33.03 -1.94
N ASN A 81 0.86 -34.24 -2.34
CA ASN A 81 0.76 -34.68 -3.73
C ASN A 81 -0.70 -34.82 -4.19
N LYS A 82 -1.60 -35.39 -3.37
CA LYS A 82 -3.03 -35.51 -3.69
C LYS A 82 -3.72 -34.14 -3.77
N GLY A 83 -3.37 -33.23 -2.87
CA GLY A 83 -3.87 -31.85 -2.90
C GLY A 83 -3.44 -31.11 -4.16
N MET A 84 -2.14 -31.16 -4.47
CA MET A 84 -1.64 -30.53 -5.69
C MET A 84 -2.15 -31.18 -6.97
N HIS A 85 -2.38 -32.50 -6.98
CA HIS A 85 -3.01 -33.17 -8.11
C HIS A 85 -4.38 -32.56 -8.42
N ARG A 86 -5.20 -32.32 -7.39
CA ARG A 86 -6.50 -31.68 -7.58
C ARG A 86 -6.37 -30.24 -8.08
N ILE A 87 -5.51 -29.44 -7.43
CA ILE A 87 -5.29 -28.03 -7.79
C ILE A 87 -4.85 -27.92 -9.26
N LEU A 88 -3.83 -28.69 -9.67
CA LEU A 88 -3.25 -28.63 -11.01
C LEU A 88 -4.17 -29.13 -12.13
N ASN A 89 -5.24 -29.86 -11.79
CA ASN A 89 -6.25 -30.34 -12.74
C ASN A 89 -7.59 -29.59 -12.63
N ALA A 90 -7.70 -28.58 -11.77
CA ALA A 90 -8.93 -27.84 -11.59
C ALA A 90 -9.21 -26.88 -12.76
N ASP A 91 -10.49 -26.74 -13.11
CA ASP A 91 -10.96 -25.79 -14.13
C ASP A 91 -10.59 -24.34 -13.80
N ALA A 92 -10.64 -23.95 -12.52
CA ALA A 92 -10.23 -22.62 -12.07
C ALA A 92 -8.74 -22.30 -12.29
N LEU A 93 -7.89 -23.29 -12.59
CA LEU A 93 -6.51 -23.04 -13.05
C LEU A 93 -6.40 -22.89 -14.56
N GLN A 94 -7.36 -23.41 -15.33
CA GLN A 94 -7.46 -23.16 -16.77
C GLN A 94 -7.97 -21.74 -17.03
N HIS A 95 -8.84 -21.24 -16.15
CA HIS A 95 -9.39 -19.89 -16.20
C HIS A 95 -9.26 -19.15 -14.85
N PRO A 96 -8.04 -18.75 -14.44
CA PRO A 96 -7.84 -18.08 -13.16
C PRO A 96 -8.50 -16.70 -13.11
N GLU A 97 -9.22 -16.40 -12.03
CA GLU A 97 -9.81 -15.07 -11.80
C GLU A 97 -8.85 -14.13 -11.04
N PHE A 98 -7.97 -14.69 -10.22
CA PHE A 98 -7.08 -13.95 -9.33
C PHE A 98 -5.62 -14.36 -9.53
N PHE A 99 -4.71 -13.38 -9.49
CA PHE A 99 -3.32 -13.57 -9.91
C PHE A 99 -2.27 -13.16 -8.87
N ALA A 100 -2.66 -12.62 -7.72
CA ALA A 100 -1.71 -12.18 -6.70
C ALA A 100 -1.04 -13.36 -5.98
N LEU A 101 0.12 -13.12 -5.36
CA LEU A 101 0.84 -14.11 -4.58
C LEU A 101 -0.03 -14.73 -3.47
N TYR A 102 -0.66 -13.93 -2.62
CA TYR A 102 -1.38 -14.50 -1.46
C TYR A 102 -2.82 -14.89 -1.79
N THR A 103 -3.44 -14.24 -2.77
CA THR A 103 -4.89 -14.34 -3.02
C THR A 103 -5.21 -14.80 -4.45
N GLY A 104 -4.33 -15.58 -5.10
CA GLY A 104 -4.53 -16.02 -6.48
C GLY A 104 -3.47 -16.99 -7.00
N LEU A 105 -3.37 -17.09 -8.33
CA LEU A 105 -2.49 -18.02 -9.06
C LEU A 105 -1.02 -17.90 -8.66
N GLY A 106 -0.55 -16.70 -8.29
CA GLY A 106 0.81 -16.53 -7.78
C GLY A 106 1.12 -17.42 -6.58
N GLY A 107 0.12 -17.71 -5.75
CA GLY A 107 0.23 -18.62 -4.62
C GLY A 107 0.39 -20.09 -5.02
N VAL A 108 -0.27 -20.50 -6.10
CA VAL A 108 -0.11 -21.85 -6.67
C VAL A 108 1.29 -22.04 -7.22
N ILE A 109 1.80 -21.04 -7.97
CA ILE A 109 3.15 -21.05 -8.52
C ILE A 109 4.18 -21.12 -7.38
N TYR A 110 4.01 -20.30 -6.35
CA TYR A 110 4.87 -20.31 -5.16
C TYR A 110 4.86 -21.68 -4.45
N THR A 111 3.68 -22.28 -4.25
CA THR A 111 3.56 -23.61 -3.64
C THR A 111 4.27 -24.68 -4.46
N CYS A 112 4.15 -24.65 -5.79
CA CYS A 112 4.89 -25.55 -6.66
C CYS A 112 6.41 -25.42 -6.48
N LEU A 113 6.93 -24.18 -6.42
CA LEU A 113 8.34 -23.92 -6.17
C LEU A 113 8.80 -24.45 -4.81
N LYS A 114 8.02 -24.23 -3.74
CA LYS A 114 8.35 -24.75 -2.42
C LYS A 114 8.33 -26.29 -2.36
N ILE A 115 7.41 -26.94 -3.07
CA ILE A 115 7.42 -28.40 -3.16
C ILE A 115 8.66 -28.89 -3.92
N PHE A 116 9.04 -28.20 -5.01
CA PHE A 116 10.27 -28.50 -5.75
C PHE A 116 11.52 -28.37 -4.85
N GLU A 117 11.64 -27.27 -4.09
CA GLU A 117 12.75 -27.05 -3.16
C GLU A 117 12.90 -28.17 -2.12
N VAL A 118 11.78 -28.73 -1.66
CA VAL A 118 11.77 -29.76 -0.62
C VAL A 118 11.98 -31.17 -1.18
N THR A 119 11.43 -31.45 -2.37
CA THR A 119 11.34 -32.82 -2.91
C THR A 119 12.30 -33.09 -4.07
N GLY A 120 12.81 -32.05 -4.72
CA GLY A 120 13.56 -32.15 -5.98
C GLY A 120 12.70 -32.54 -7.20
N ASN A 121 11.37 -32.70 -7.05
CA ASN A 121 10.50 -33.13 -8.14
C ASN A 121 10.29 -32.01 -9.17
N THR A 122 10.96 -32.14 -10.32
CA THR A 122 10.97 -31.13 -11.38
C THR A 122 9.61 -30.85 -12.00
N LEU A 123 8.65 -31.79 -11.90
CA LEU A 123 7.27 -31.58 -12.37
C LEU A 123 6.69 -30.27 -11.83
N TYR A 124 6.90 -29.98 -10.54
CA TYR A 124 6.36 -28.78 -9.92
C TYR A 124 7.06 -27.51 -10.41
N LYS A 125 8.37 -27.55 -10.62
CA LYS A 125 9.11 -26.43 -11.23
C LYS A 125 8.61 -26.15 -12.66
N ASP A 126 8.43 -27.19 -13.46
CA ASP A 126 8.00 -27.06 -14.85
C ASP A 126 6.54 -26.56 -14.92
N LYS A 127 5.67 -27.01 -14.00
CA LYS A 127 4.31 -26.47 -13.84
C LYS A 127 4.29 -25.02 -13.40
N ALA A 128 5.16 -24.63 -12.46
CA ALA A 128 5.30 -23.24 -12.03
C ALA A 128 5.67 -22.33 -13.22
N LEU A 129 6.64 -22.76 -14.04
CA LEU A 129 7.04 -22.03 -15.25
C LEU A 129 5.91 -21.96 -16.27
N GLN A 130 5.25 -23.09 -16.57
CA GLN A 130 4.13 -23.15 -17.50
C GLN A 130 3.00 -22.17 -17.11
N LEU A 131 2.60 -22.17 -15.84
CA LEU A 131 1.54 -21.29 -15.33
C LEU A 131 1.94 -19.81 -15.41
N ALA A 132 3.18 -19.48 -15.09
CA ALA A 132 3.67 -18.11 -15.16
C ALA A 132 3.68 -17.58 -16.59
N LEU A 133 4.20 -18.35 -17.55
CA LEU A 133 4.28 -17.94 -18.96
C LEU A 133 2.90 -17.85 -19.61
N ALA A 134 1.99 -18.77 -19.28
CA ALA A 134 0.62 -18.75 -19.80
C ALA A 134 -0.19 -17.52 -19.34
N ASN A 135 0.15 -16.94 -18.18
CA ASN A 135 -0.58 -15.83 -17.56
C ASN A 135 0.29 -14.58 -17.38
N LYS A 136 1.24 -14.37 -18.31
CA LYS A 136 2.26 -13.31 -18.16
C LYS A 136 1.67 -11.91 -18.04
N GLN A 137 0.58 -11.63 -18.76
CA GLN A 137 -0.04 -10.31 -18.79
C GLN A 137 -0.78 -10.05 -17.48
N GLU A 138 -1.49 -11.05 -16.98
CA GLU A 138 -2.31 -10.97 -15.78
C GLU A 138 -1.42 -10.86 -14.53
N LEU A 139 -0.33 -11.63 -14.48
CA LEU A 139 0.65 -11.61 -13.39
C LEU A 139 1.45 -10.30 -13.31
N THR A 140 1.56 -9.55 -14.42
CA THR A 140 2.37 -8.32 -14.50
C THR A 140 1.53 -7.04 -14.58
N ALA A 141 0.68 -6.91 -15.59
CA ALA A 141 -0.14 -5.74 -15.88
C ALA A 141 -1.57 -5.85 -15.30
N GLY A 142 -2.09 -7.06 -15.09
CA GLY A 142 -3.47 -7.29 -14.67
C GLY A 142 -3.84 -6.83 -13.26
N LEU A 143 -2.87 -6.70 -12.35
CA LEU A 143 -3.15 -6.25 -10.98
C LEU A 143 -3.16 -4.73 -10.87
N SER A 144 -4.19 -4.18 -10.21
CA SER A 144 -4.33 -2.74 -9.99
C SER A 144 -3.62 -2.21 -8.74
N LYS A 145 -3.14 -3.11 -7.87
CA LYS A 145 -2.51 -2.79 -6.58
C LYS A 145 -1.03 -3.15 -6.65
N ALA A 146 -0.20 -2.35 -6.01
CA ALA A 146 1.23 -2.56 -5.88
C ALA A 146 1.58 -3.45 -4.68
N ASP A 147 0.74 -3.53 -3.66
CA ASP A 147 1.07 -4.20 -2.39
C ASP A 147 1.51 -5.68 -2.45
N LEU A 148 2.04 -6.18 -1.33
CA LEU A 148 2.56 -7.54 -1.18
C LEU A 148 1.44 -8.60 -1.26
N LEU A 149 0.33 -8.38 -0.56
CA LEU A 149 -0.71 -9.42 -0.38
C LEU A 149 -1.52 -9.65 -1.65
N SER A 150 -2.05 -8.58 -2.23
CA SER A 150 -3.02 -8.61 -3.33
C SER A 150 -2.52 -7.89 -4.59
N GLY A 151 -1.26 -7.47 -4.60
CA GLY A 151 -0.69 -6.65 -5.65
C GLY A 151 0.52 -7.29 -6.34
N TYR A 152 1.04 -6.54 -7.31
CA TYR A 152 2.11 -7.02 -8.17
C TYR A 152 3.50 -7.05 -7.50
N SER A 153 3.71 -6.42 -6.33
CA SER A 153 4.97 -6.61 -5.59
C SER A 153 5.10 -8.04 -5.06
N GLY A 154 4.00 -8.66 -4.62
CA GLY A 154 4.03 -10.08 -4.27
C GLY A 154 4.42 -10.96 -5.46
N ASN A 155 3.90 -10.63 -6.64
CA ASN A 155 4.25 -11.34 -7.87
C ASN A 155 5.70 -11.11 -8.28
N LEU A 156 6.25 -9.91 -8.10
CA LEU A 156 7.67 -9.63 -8.33
C LEU A 156 8.56 -10.55 -7.48
N LEU A 157 8.22 -10.74 -6.21
CA LEU A 157 8.95 -11.66 -5.32
C LEU A 157 8.86 -13.10 -5.84
N MET A 158 7.65 -13.59 -6.11
CA MET A 158 7.43 -14.95 -6.60
C MET A 158 8.13 -15.21 -7.94
N LEU A 159 8.05 -14.27 -8.89
CA LEU A 159 8.70 -14.39 -10.20
C LEU A 159 10.22 -14.38 -10.07
N THR A 160 10.77 -13.62 -9.12
CA THR A 160 12.21 -13.65 -8.83
C THR A 160 12.63 -15.02 -8.27
N LEU A 161 11.80 -15.63 -7.42
CA LEU A 161 12.03 -17.01 -6.96
C LEU A 161 11.91 -18.03 -8.12
N LEU A 162 10.95 -17.86 -9.02
CA LEU A 162 10.83 -18.70 -10.21
C LEU A 162 12.07 -18.58 -11.11
N TYR A 163 12.53 -17.35 -11.36
CA TYR A 163 13.75 -17.08 -12.12
C TYR A 163 14.98 -17.72 -11.48
N HIS A 164 15.11 -17.68 -10.14
CA HIS A 164 16.19 -18.36 -9.44
C HIS A 164 16.30 -19.85 -9.78
N HIS A 165 15.16 -20.55 -9.90
CA HIS A 165 15.13 -21.99 -10.17
C HIS A 165 15.16 -22.36 -11.65
N THR A 166 14.88 -21.41 -12.55
CA THR A 166 14.69 -21.68 -13.98
C THR A 166 15.71 -20.99 -14.88
N ASP A 167 16.30 -19.89 -14.44
CA ASP A 167 17.08 -18.96 -15.25
C ASP A 167 16.36 -18.52 -16.56
N ASP A 168 15.03 -18.55 -16.57
CA ASP A 168 14.22 -18.31 -17.76
C ASP A 168 14.19 -16.82 -18.16
N HIS A 169 14.47 -16.54 -19.44
CA HIS A 169 14.57 -15.18 -19.95
C HIS A 169 13.23 -14.44 -19.97
N GLU A 170 12.12 -15.10 -20.27
CA GLU A 170 10.80 -14.47 -20.29
C GLU A 170 10.37 -14.10 -18.86
N VAL A 171 10.66 -14.97 -17.87
CA VAL A 171 10.44 -14.65 -16.45
C VAL A 171 11.27 -13.44 -16.03
N LEU A 172 12.53 -13.33 -16.46
CA LEU A 172 13.38 -12.16 -16.22
C LEU A 172 12.79 -10.87 -16.83
N MET A 173 12.20 -10.96 -18.02
CA MET A 173 11.49 -9.82 -18.65
C MET A 173 10.24 -9.41 -17.85
N MET A 174 9.50 -10.37 -17.29
CA MET A 174 8.36 -10.09 -16.41
C MET A 174 8.80 -9.37 -15.12
N ILE A 175 9.90 -9.81 -14.51
CA ILE A 175 10.51 -9.14 -13.34
C ILE A 175 10.88 -7.70 -13.69
N ASN A 176 11.56 -7.51 -14.83
CA ASN A 176 11.94 -6.18 -15.33
C ASN A 176 10.71 -5.27 -15.48
N LEU A 177 9.63 -5.77 -16.11
CA LEU A 177 8.40 -5.01 -16.30
C LEU A 177 7.79 -4.55 -14.97
N LEU A 178 7.77 -5.42 -13.96
CA LEU A 178 7.26 -5.09 -12.63
C LEU A 178 8.13 -4.07 -11.90
N ILE A 179 9.45 -4.14 -12.05
CA ILE A 179 10.37 -3.14 -11.48
C ILE A 179 10.14 -1.77 -12.15
N GLU A 180 10.10 -1.72 -13.48
CA GLU A 180 9.81 -0.48 -14.22
C GLU A 180 8.45 0.10 -13.80
N ARG A 181 7.45 -0.76 -13.60
CA ARG A 181 6.13 -0.35 -13.11
C ARG A 181 6.18 0.25 -11.72
N LEU A 182 6.89 -0.37 -10.77
CA LEU A 182 7.12 0.20 -9.43
C LEU A 182 7.77 1.58 -9.51
N ILE A 183 8.80 1.75 -10.35
CA ILE A 183 9.47 3.03 -10.56
C ILE A 183 8.51 4.05 -11.20
N ALA A 184 7.73 3.63 -12.20
CA ALA A 184 6.78 4.47 -12.94
C ALA A 184 5.64 4.97 -12.04
N GLU A 185 5.09 4.13 -11.18
CA GLU A 185 3.96 4.46 -10.31
C GLU A 185 4.37 5.14 -8.99
N ALA A 186 5.67 5.11 -8.63
CA ALA A 186 6.19 5.78 -7.44
C ALA A 186 5.88 7.28 -7.45
N ARG A 187 5.24 7.76 -6.39
CA ARG A 187 4.80 9.15 -6.24
C ARG A 187 5.44 9.84 -5.05
N ILE A 188 5.84 11.10 -5.20
CA ILE A 188 6.35 11.90 -4.09
C ILE A 188 5.28 12.16 -3.03
N SER A 189 5.72 12.25 -1.78
CA SER A 189 4.92 12.64 -0.62
C SER A 189 5.65 13.67 0.23
N GLY A 190 5.02 14.15 1.31
CA GLY A 190 5.65 15.07 2.27
C GLY A 190 7.04 14.60 2.71
N GLN A 191 7.19 13.29 2.90
CA GLN A 191 8.47 12.58 3.01
C GLN A 191 8.39 11.26 2.23
N GLY A 192 9.50 10.80 1.64
CA GLY A 192 9.56 9.53 0.95
C GLY A 192 8.73 9.44 -0.35
N LEU A 193 8.50 8.20 -0.77
CA LEU A 193 7.71 7.84 -1.95
C LEU A 193 6.58 6.87 -1.57
N LYS A 194 5.47 6.93 -2.31
CA LYS A 194 4.28 6.10 -2.06
C LYS A 194 3.65 5.56 -3.33
N TRP A 195 2.88 4.49 -3.16
CA TRP A 195 2.14 3.73 -4.20
C TRP A 195 0.67 3.59 -3.82
N ASP A 196 -0.17 3.01 -4.67
CA ASP A 196 -1.57 2.66 -4.35
C ASP A 196 -2.49 3.81 -3.92
N TYR A 197 -2.41 4.93 -4.63
CA TYR A 197 -3.26 6.10 -4.45
C TYR A 197 -4.51 6.12 -5.35
N SER A 198 -4.80 4.99 -6.02
CA SER A 198 -5.88 4.83 -7.00
C SER A 198 -7.21 4.40 -6.35
N LYS A 199 -8.27 4.28 -7.16
CA LYS A 199 -9.61 3.81 -6.77
C LYS A 199 -9.62 2.42 -6.11
N ALA A 200 -8.56 1.63 -6.29
CA ALA A 200 -8.47 0.27 -5.77
C ALA A 200 -8.42 0.17 -4.23
N LYS A 201 -8.21 1.28 -3.50
CA LYS A 201 -8.16 1.29 -2.03
C LYS A 201 -9.03 2.38 -1.42
N LYS A 202 -9.78 2.00 -0.37
CA LYS A 202 -10.52 2.90 0.51
C LYS A 202 -9.69 3.21 1.74
N ALA A 203 -8.80 4.18 1.62
CA ALA A 203 -7.87 4.54 2.69
C ALA A 203 -7.72 6.07 2.80
N TYR A 204 -7.24 6.53 3.96
CA TYR A 204 -6.95 7.94 4.23
C TYR A 204 -5.84 8.49 3.31
N ASP A 205 -4.82 7.67 3.05
CA ASP A 205 -3.76 7.88 2.05
C ASP A 205 -3.28 6.47 1.63
N SER A 206 -2.11 6.34 1.01
CA SER A 206 -1.48 5.04 0.76
C SER A 206 -1.22 4.28 2.06
N MET A 207 -1.60 2.99 2.09
CA MET A 207 -1.45 2.12 3.26
C MET A 207 0.01 1.98 3.74
N THR A 208 0.19 1.73 5.03
CA THR A 208 1.51 1.63 5.70
C THR A 208 1.93 0.19 5.99
N GLY A 209 0.99 -0.69 6.34
CA GLY A 209 1.27 -2.04 6.85
C GLY A 209 1.99 -2.98 5.88
N PHE A 210 2.41 -4.15 6.40
CA PHE A 210 3.16 -5.15 5.66
C PHE A 210 2.36 -5.84 4.55
N SER A 211 1.06 -6.08 4.74
CA SER A 211 0.24 -6.77 3.74
C SER A 211 -0.08 -5.86 2.55
N HIS A 212 -0.76 -4.75 2.82
CA HIS A 212 -1.33 -3.87 1.82
C HIS A 212 -0.62 -2.53 1.67
N GLY A 213 0.54 -2.32 2.31
CA GLY A 213 1.15 -0.99 2.43
C GLY A 213 2.63 -0.93 2.09
N ALA A 214 3.19 0.24 2.40
CA ALA A 214 4.56 0.62 2.08
C ALA A 214 5.61 -0.35 2.66
N ALA A 215 5.42 -0.87 3.88
CA ALA A 215 6.34 -1.84 4.45
C ALA A 215 6.44 -3.12 3.61
N GLY A 216 5.32 -3.64 3.09
CA GLY A 216 5.34 -4.83 2.23
C GLY A 216 6.05 -4.59 0.90
N ILE A 217 5.79 -3.43 0.28
CA ILE A 217 6.48 -3.02 -0.95
C ILE A 217 7.99 -2.86 -0.69
N ALA A 218 8.36 -2.24 0.43
CA ALA A 218 9.75 -2.08 0.83
C ALA A 218 10.44 -3.43 1.09
N TRP A 219 9.76 -4.39 1.74
CA TRP A 219 10.28 -5.74 1.94
C TRP A 219 10.65 -6.39 0.60
N VAL A 220 9.72 -6.39 -0.37
CA VAL A 220 9.95 -6.96 -1.70
C VAL A 220 11.11 -6.26 -2.40
N LEU A 221 11.11 -4.93 -2.42
CA LEU A 221 12.18 -4.15 -3.05
C LEU A 221 13.55 -4.41 -2.42
N MET A 222 13.61 -4.64 -1.09
CA MET A 222 14.83 -5.02 -0.41
C MET A 222 15.30 -6.42 -0.79
N GLN A 223 14.38 -7.37 -0.90
CA GLN A 223 14.69 -8.74 -1.33
C GLN A 223 15.19 -8.79 -2.77
N VAL A 224 14.45 -8.17 -3.69
CA VAL A 224 14.79 -8.13 -5.12
C VAL A 224 16.06 -7.30 -5.35
N GLY A 225 16.20 -6.17 -4.63
CA GLY A 225 17.40 -5.34 -4.66
C GLY A 225 18.64 -6.09 -4.19
N GLN A 226 18.53 -6.90 -3.13
CA GLN A 226 19.62 -7.76 -2.68
C GLN A 226 19.92 -8.86 -3.71
N TYR A 227 18.90 -9.55 -4.23
CA TYR A 227 19.04 -10.64 -5.20
C TYR A 227 19.74 -10.21 -6.49
N PHE A 228 19.45 -9.00 -6.98
CA PHE A 228 20.03 -8.45 -8.20
C PHE A 228 21.15 -7.44 -7.95
N ASN A 229 21.65 -7.29 -6.72
CA ASN A 229 22.62 -6.23 -6.37
C ASN A 229 22.21 -4.82 -6.87
N ALA A 230 20.91 -4.55 -6.92
CA ALA A 230 20.33 -3.35 -7.50
C ALA A 230 20.12 -2.28 -6.42
N SER A 231 21.17 -1.49 -6.16
CA SER A 231 21.21 -0.49 -5.08
C SER A 231 20.09 0.58 -5.14
N GLY A 232 19.54 0.85 -6.31
CA GLY A 232 18.39 1.73 -6.48
C GLY A 232 17.10 1.15 -5.91
N LEU A 233 16.87 -0.17 -6.00
CA LEU A 233 15.69 -0.79 -5.42
C LEU A 233 15.71 -0.71 -3.90
N ILE A 234 16.89 -0.85 -3.29
CA ILE A 234 17.08 -0.58 -1.86
C ILE A 234 16.72 0.87 -1.53
N TYR A 235 17.16 1.83 -2.35
CA TYR A 235 16.78 3.23 -2.18
C TYR A 235 15.26 3.46 -2.27
N LEU A 236 14.56 2.84 -3.23
CA LEU A 236 13.09 2.91 -3.30
C LEU A 236 12.43 2.35 -2.05
N ALA A 237 12.95 1.24 -1.52
CA ALA A 237 12.45 0.66 -0.29
C ALA A 237 12.61 1.65 0.88
N GLU A 238 13.79 2.26 1.03
CA GLU A 238 14.03 3.29 2.06
C GLU A 238 13.08 4.49 1.91
N GLU A 239 12.78 4.92 0.68
CA GLU A 239 11.81 5.99 0.43
C GLU A 239 10.37 5.58 0.78
N ALA A 240 9.99 4.32 0.55
CA ALA A 240 8.72 3.78 1.03
C ALA A 240 8.64 3.79 2.57
N LEU A 241 9.74 3.43 3.23
CA LEU A 241 9.83 3.46 4.70
C LEU A 241 9.75 4.89 5.24
N LYS A 242 10.38 5.87 4.57
CA LYS A 242 10.25 7.30 4.93
C LYS A 242 8.80 7.78 4.77
N TYR A 243 8.09 7.30 3.74
CA TYR A 243 6.69 7.66 3.56
C TYR A 243 5.84 7.20 4.74
N GLU A 244 5.91 5.91 5.11
CA GLU A 244 5.08 5.38 6.20
C GLU A 244 5.43 5.98 7.57
N MET A 245 6.65 6.45 7.78
CA MET A 245 7.03 7.15 9.01
C MET A 245 6.22 8.42 9.27
N GLN A 246 5.62 9.03 8.24
CA GLN A 246 4.66 10.13 8.42
C GLN A 246 3.41 9.72 9.22
N TYR A 247 3.13 8.43 9.28
CA TYR A 247 1.96 7.83 9.93
C TYR A 247 2.36 6.99 11.14
N TYR A 248 3.58 7.17 11.67
CA TYR A 248 3.96 6.62 12.96
C TYR A 248 3.37 7.45 14.10
N TYR A 249 2.56 6.84 14.95
CA TYR A 249 1.97 7.46 16.12
C TYR A 249 2.77 7.10 17.37
N ARG A 250 3.64 8.03 17.77
CA ARG A 250 4.60 7.86 18.87
C ARG A 250 3.98 7.38 20.19
N PRO A 251 2.84 7.91 20.67
CA PRO A 251 2.26 7.45 21.94
C PRO A 251 1.90 5.96 21.94
N ALA A 252 1.40 5.44 20.81
CA ALA A 252 1.08 4.02 20.68
C ALA A 252 2.26 3.17 20.19
N LYS A 253 3.42 3.77 19.89
CA LYS A 253 4.57 3.11 19.24
C LYS A 253 4.16 2.24 18.05
N ASN A 254 3.19 2.72 17.27
CA ASN A 254 2.54 1.98 16.21
C ASN A 254 2.32 2.86 14.98
N TRP A 255 2.15 2.24 13.83
CA TRP A 255 1.73 2.91 12.61
C TRP A 255 0.23 2.86 12.48
N LEU A 256 -0.34 3.93 11.92
CA LEU A 256 -1.77 4.05 11.74
C LEU A 256 -2.29 3.07 10.67
N ASP A 257 -3.39 2.39 10.97
CA ASP A 257 -4.18 1.66 10.00
C ASP A 257 -5.09 2.62 9.23
N LEU A 258 -4.62 3.01 8.04
CA LEU A 258 -5.26 4.03 7.21
C LEU A 258 -6.53 3.56 6.49
N ARG A 259 -6.98 2.31 6.66
CA ARG A 259 -8.23 1.83 6.05
C ARG A 259 -9.43 2.62 6.54
N LEU A 260 -10.37 2.90 5.65
CA LEU A 260 -11.59 3.62 5.99
C LEU A 260 -12.82 2.76 5.71
N GLY A 261 -13.40 2.22 6.79
CA GLY A 261 -14.68 1.52 6.76
C GLY A 261 -15.88 2.46 6.92
N PRO A 262 -17.11 1.94 6.77
CA PRO A 262 -18.36 2.72 6.85
C PRO A 262 -18.46 3.56 8.14
N HIS A 263 -18.09 2.99 9.29
CA HIS A 263 -18.07 3.69 10.58
C HIS A 263 -17.26 4.99 10.54
N ARG A 264 -16.01 4.91 10.07
CA ARG A 264 -15.10 6.07 9.98
C ARG A 264 -15.59 7.12 8.98
N LEU A 265 -16.28 6.69 7.94
CA LEU A 265 -16.79 7.56 6.87
C LEU A 265 -18.06 8.32 7.23
N ASN A 266 -18.77 7.89 8.27
CA ASN A 266 -19.98 8.55 8.76
C ASN A 266 -19.71 9.63 9.81
N LYS A 267 -18.44 9.89 10.17
CA LYS A 267 -18.08 10.94 11.12
C LYS A 267 -18.40 12.35 10.58
N PRO A 268 -18.72 13.32 11.46
CA PRO A 268 -18.87 14.71 11.04
C PRO A 268 -17.56 15.23 10.44
N ASN A 269 -17.66 16.16 9.48
CA ASN A 269 -16.52 16.84 8.86
C ASN A 269 -15.50 15.94 8.14
N VAL A 270 -15.84 14.69 7.79
CA VAL A 270 -14.97 13.78 7.01
C VAL A 270 -14.46 14.40 5.71
N TYR A 271 -15.24 15.28 5.08
CA TYR A 271 -14.83 15.99 3.86
C TYR A 271 -13.58 16.88 4.04
N GLN A 272 -13.27 17.33 5.27
CA GLN A 272 -12.07 18.11 5.56
C GLN A 272 -10.81 17.25 5.47
N TRP A 273 -10.95 15.93 5.66
CA TRP A 273 -9.88 14.94 5.57
C TRP A 273 -8.73 15.18 6.56
N GLU A 274 -9.06 15.71 7.73
CA GLU A 274 -8.11 15.93 8.82
C GLU A 274 -7.82 14.61 9.54
N LEU A 275 -6.54 14.31 9.78
CA LEU A 275 -6.14 13.05 10.40
C LEU A 275 -6.78 12.87 11.80
N GLN A 276 -6.96 13.96 12.54
CA GLN A 276 -7.51 13.95 13.89
C GLN A 276 -8.93 13.37 13.96
N THR A 277 -9.72 13.51 12.89
CA THR A 277 -11.07 12.92 12.77
C THR A 277 -11.04 11.39 12.87
N PHE A 278 -9.95 10.76 12.41
CA PHE A 278 -9.82 9.32 12.31
C PHE A 278 -8.89 8.69 13.35
N LEU A 279 -7.97 9.49 13.92
CA LEU A 279 -6.80 9.03 14.64
C LEU A 279 -7.10 7.99 15.74
N ALA A 280 -8.14 8.22 16.54
CA ALA A 280 -8.46 7.38 17.70
C ALA A 280 -8.67 5.89 17.36
N GLU A 281 -9.20 5.58 16.17
CA GLU A 281 -9.45 4.17 15.76
C GLU A 281 -8.31 3.58 14.93
N MET A 282 -7.36 4.42 14.48
CA MET A 282 -6.30 3.99 13.57
C MET A 282 -5.09 3.38 14.30
N THR A 283 -5.03 3.47 15.62
CA THR A 283 -3.86 3.06 16.42
C THR A 283 -3.95 1.65 17.02
N ASP A 284 -5.14 1.06 16.97
CA ASP A 284 -5.53 -0.02 17.88
C ASP A 284 -4.90 -1.35 17.51
N VAL A 285 -4.80 -1.64 16.22
CA VAL A 285 -4.35 -2.95 15.74
C VAL A 285 -2.83 -2.98 15.55
N ASN A 286 -2.22 -4.01 16.11
CA ASN A 286 -0.85 -4.42 15.85
C ASN A 286 -0.86 -5.91 15.47
N ALA A 287 -0.46 -6.19 14.24
CA ALA A 287 -0.49 -7.52 13.65
C ALA A 287 0.54 -7.64 12.54
N TRP A 288 0.61 -8.81 11.91
CA TRP A 288 1.40 -9.02 10.71
C TRP A 288 0.92 -8.11 9.57
N ALA A 289 -0.37 -8.09 9.27
CA ALA A 289 -0.88 -7.32 8.13
C ALA A 289 -0.73 -5.80 8.30
N HIS A 290 -1.02 -5.30 9.51
CA HIS A 290 -1.07 -3.88 9.82
C HIS A 290 -0.54 -3.60 11.22
N GLY A 291 0.22 -2.52 11.35
CA GLY A 291 0.81 -2.08 12.62
C GLY A 291 2.25 -2.56 12.81
N ALA A 292 2.71 -2.40 14.04
CA ALA A 292 4.12 -2.43 14.41
C ALA A 292 4.80 -3.77 14.07
N ALA A 293 4.17 -4.91 14.33
CA ALA A 293 4.78 -6.23 14.19
C ALA A 293 5.20 -6.53 12.73
N GLY A 294 4.28 -6.40 11.78
CA GLY A 294 4.61 -6.59 10.35
C GLY A 294 5.61 -5.56 9.82
N ILE A 295 5.48 -4.30 10.23
CA ILE A 295 6.44 -3.24 9.85
C ILE A 295 7.82 -3.53 10.46
N GLY A 296 7.87 -4.10 11.67
CA GLY A 296 9.08 -4.51 12.36
C GLY A 296 9.86 -5.58 11.60
N ILE A 297 9.18 -6.52 10.93
CA ILE A 297 9.82 -7.50 10.04
C ILE A 297 10.59 -6.76 8.92
N THR A 298 9.98 -5.74 8.33
CA THR A 298 10.64 -4.91 7.31
C THR A 298 11.80 -4.10 7.89
N ARG A 299 11.68 -3.60 9.12
CA ARG A 299 12.77 -2.90 9.81
C ARG A 299 13.97 -3.80 10.08
N GLN A 300 13.76 -5.09 10.39
CA GLN A 300 14.84 -6.05 10.61
C GLN A 300 15.69 -6.23 9.35
N ILE A 301 15.07 -6.39 8.17
CA ILE A 301 15.83 -6.47 6.92
C ILE A 301 16.48 -5.14 6.53
N ALA A 302 15.77 -4.02 6.72
CA ALA A 302 16.32 -2.70 6.48
C ALA A 302 17.59 -2.45 7.32
N LEU A 303 17.56 -2.82 8.60
CA LEU A 303 18.71 -2.77 9.49
C LEU A 303 19.84 -3.69 9.02
N LYS A 304 19.55 -4.92 8.62
CA LYS A 304 20.54 -5.88 8.10
C LYS A 304 21.27 -5.31 6.88
N LEU A 305 20.54 -4.75 5.92
CA LEU A 305 21.08 -4.29 4.65
C LEU A 305 21.78 -2.92 4.74
N THR A 306 21.25 -2.00 5.53
CA THR A 306 21.73 -0.60 5.55
C THR A 306 22.55 -0.25 6.77
N ARG A 307 22.47 -1.05 7.84
CA ARG A 307 23.09 -0.81 9.16
C ARG A 307 22.70 0.53 9.80
N GLN A 308 21.59 1.14 9.38
CA GLN A 308 21.16 2.43 9.91
C GLN A 308 20.60 2.32 11.33
N GLN A 309 21.06 3.22 12.20
CA GLN A 309 20.68 3.26 13.60
C GLN A 309 19.19 3.57 13.82
N SER A 310 18.57 4.33 12.93
CA SER A 310 17.12 4.63 12.95
C SER A 310 16.29 3.35 12.94
N TYR A 311 16.61 2.38 12.08
CA TYR A 311 15.89 1.11 12.02
C TYR A 311 16.07 0.26 13.28
N ARG A 312 17.21 0.35 13.96
CA ARG A 312 17.39 -0.27 15.28
C ARG A 312 16.47 0.35 16.33
N LEU A 313 16.31 1.67 16.33
CA LEU A 313 15.38 2.37 17.23
C LEU A 313 13.93 1.99 16.93
N ASP A 314 13.56 1.92 15.64
CA ASP A 314 12.22 1.48 15.22
C ASP A 314 11.93 0.06 15.71
N CYS A 315 12.86 -0.89 15.55
CA CYS A 315 12.72 -2.24 16.08
C CYS A 315 12.50 -2.25 17.61
N ASN A 316 13.17 -1.38 18.36
CA ASN A 316 12.97 -1.28 19.81
C ASN A 316 11.56 -0.75 20.15
N HIS A 317 11.05 0.23 19.41
CA HIS A 317 9.68 0.72 19.59
C HIS A 317 8.65 -0.36 19.24
N VAL A 318 8.84 -1.09 18.14
CA VAL A 318 7.98 -2.22 17.75
C VAL A 318 7.97 -3.28 18.84
N LEU A 319 9.14 -3.66 19.37
CA LEU A 319 9.23 -4.62 20.46
C LEU A 319 8.43 -4.16 21.67
N GLN A 320 8.60 -2.90 22.10
CA GLN A 320 7.83 -2.35 23.22
C GLN A 320 6.32 -2.38 22.95
N ARG A 321 5.88 -2.09 21.72
CA ARG A 321 4.47 -2.19 21.35
C ARG A 321 3.95 -3.64 21.44
N CYS A 322 4.67 -4.60 20.87
CA CYS A 322 4.29 -6.01 20.95
C CYS A 322 4.22 -6.49 22.41
N LEU A 323 5.20 -6.16 23.25
CA LEU A 323 5.19 -6.55 24.67
C LEU A 323 3.98 -5.98 25.41
N ASN A 324 3.65 -4.69 25.20
CA ASN A 324 2.49 -4.08 25.82
C ASN A 324 1.16 -4.73 25.38
N ASP A 325 1.03 -5.12 24.11
CA ASP A 325 -0.17 -5.80 23.62
C ASP A 325 -0.31 -7.21 24.20
N LEU A 326 0.81 -7.91 24.41
CA LEU A 326 0.82 -9.24 25.04
C LEU A 326 0.51 -9.17 26.54
N GLU A 327 0.92 -8.10 27.22
CA GLU A 327 0.56 -7.85 28.62
C GLU A 327 -0.94 -7.59 28.77
N ARG A 328 -1.54 -6.81 27.85
CA ARG A 328 -2.97 -6.51 27.87
C ARG A 328 -3.85 -7.70 27.46
N LEU A 329 -3.42 -8.43 26.41
CA LEU A 329 -4.11 -9.59 25.83
C LEU A 329 -5.64 -9.38 25.67
N ASP A 330 -6.04 -8.21 25.18
CA ASP A 330 -7.43 -7.77 25.11
C ASP A 330 -8.13 -8.09 23.77
N ARG A 331 -7.44 -8.80 22.87
CA ARG A 331 -7.99 -9.23 21.57
C ARG A 331 -8.28 -10.73 21.53
N ALA A 332 -9.40 -11.10 20.90
CA ALA A 332 -9.83 -12.48 20.73
C ALA A 332 -9.43 -13.05 19.36
N ASP A 333 -8.19 -12.78 18.92
CA ASP A 333 -7.67 -13.20 17.62
C ASP A 333 -6.19 -13.59 17.72
N PHE A 334 -5.91 -14.83 17.37
CA PHE A 334 -4.59 -15.46 17.35
C PHE A 334 -4.14 -15.89 15.95
N THR A 335 -4.88 -15.53 14.90
CA THR A 335 -4.53 -15.87 13.52
C THR A 335 -3.23 -15.20 13.07
N LEU A 336 -2.62 -15.66 11.97
CA LEU A 336 -1.36 -15.09 11.49
C LEU A 336 -1.54 -13.68 10.91
N VAL A 337 -2.63 -13.43 10.18
CA VAL A 337 -2.82 -12.16 9.46
C VAL A 337 -3.09 -10.98 10.39
N SER A 338 -3.99 -11.17 11.36
CA SER A 338 -4.51 -10.11 12.21
C SER A 338 -4.27 -10.35 13.70
N GLY A 339 -4.02 -11.58 14.13
CA GLY A 339 -3.91 -11.94 15.54
C GLY A 339 -2.50 -11.85 16.13
N TYR A 340 -2.39 -12.25 17.40
CA TYR A 340 -1.13 -12.25 18.16
C TYR A 340 -0.05 -13.17 17.56
N SER A 341 -0.43 -14.29 16.94
CA SER A 341 0.55 -15.19 16.31
C SER A 341 1.28 -14.55 15.14
N GLY A 342 0.68 -13.54 14.49
CA GLY A 342 1.35 -12.71 13.49
C GLY A 342 2.55 -11.91 14.02
N MET A 343 2.69 -11.76 15.35
CA MET A 343 3.84 -11.11 15.97
C MET A 343 5.06 -12.05 16.10
N ILE A 344 4.85 -13.36 16.04
CA ILE A 344 5.89 -14.37 16.30
C ILE A 344 7.10 -14.20 15.39
N PRO A 345 6.99 -13.99 14.06
CA PRO A 345 8.17 -13.84 13.21
C PRO A 345 9.11 -12.72 13.67
N PHE A 346 8.54 -11.58 14.06
CA PHE A 346 9.31 -10.45 14.58
C PHE A 346 9.96 -10.77 15.94
N LEU A 347 9.19 -11.34 16.87
CA LEU A 347 9.64 -11.67 18.22
C LEU A 347 10.73 -12.77 18.23
N LEU A 348 10.57 -13.78 17.38
CA LEU A 348 11.50 -14.90 17.26
C LEU A 348 12.87 -14.41 16.73
N ASN A 349 12.88 -13.48 15.77
CA ASN A 349 14.10 -12.82 15.29
C ASN A 349 14.83 -11.98 16.36
N LEU A 350 14.16 -11.61 17.46
CA LEU A 350 14.73 -10.89 18.60
C LEU A 350 14.97 -11.79 19.82
N ASP A 351 14.93 -13.11 19.63
CA ASP A 351 15.11 -14.13 20.66
C ASP A 351 14.14 -14.01 21.84
N LYS A 352 12.90 -13.58 21.58
CA LYS A 352 11.84 -13.43 22.60
C LYS A 352 11.06 -14.72 22.83
N LYS A 353 11.79 -15.79 23.15
CA LYS A 353 11.24 -17.15 23.29
C LYS A 353 10.07 -17.23 24.29
N ALA A 354 10.21 -16.61 25.46
CA ALA A 354 9.16 -16.63 26.48
C ALA A 354 7.84 -16.03 25.97
N GLN A 355 7.92 -14.92 25.22
CA GLN A 355 6.75 -14.27 24.63
C GLN A 355 6.16 -15.08 23.48
N VAL A 356 7.00 -15.73 22.67
CA VAL A 356 6.54 -16.64 21.61
C VAL A 356 5.76 -17.81 22.20
N LEU A 357 6.28 -18.45 23.25
CA LEU A 357 5.58 -19.53 23.95
C LEU A 357 4.28 -19.04 24.57
N PHE A 358 4.29 -17.88 25.22
CA PHE A 358 3.09 -17.28 25.79
C PHE A 358 1.99 -17.09 24.73
N VAL A 359 2.32 -16.56 23.55
CA VAL A 359 1.34 -16.39 22.46
C VAL A 359 0.73 -17.73 22.05
N LEU A 360 1.54 -18.77 21.88
CA LEU A 360 1.08 -20.10 21.44
C LEU A 360 0.26 -20.81 22.52
N ASP A 361 0.63 -20.66 23.78
CA ASP A 361 -0.12 -21.18 24.92
C ASP A 361 -1.49 -20.48 25.03
N GLN A 362 -1.55 -19.16 24.87
CA GLN A 362 -2.80 -18.41 24.86
C GLN A 362 -3.66 -18.74 23.63
N ALA A 363 -3.05 -18.95 22.46
CA ALA A 363 -3.76 -19.42 21.27
C ALA A 363 -4.43 -20.77 21.53
N ARG A 364 -3.72 -21.71 22.17
CA ARG A 364 -4.26 -23.02 22.55
C ARG A 364 -5.43 -22.89 23.55
N VAL A 365 -5.26 -22.07 24.59
CA VAL A 365 -6.32 -21.83 25.59
C VAL A 365 -7.56 -21.20 24.96
N HIS A 366 -7.36 -20.25 24.03
CA HIS A 366 -8.46 -19.63 23.30
C HIS A 366 -9.20 -20.66 22.44
N HIS A 367 -8.47 -21.42 21.63
CA HIS A 367 -9.04 -22.46 20.77
C HIS A 367 -9.79 -23.55 21.57
N GLN A 368 -9.25 -24.01 22.70
CA GLN A 368 -9.95 -24.96 23.59
C GLN A 368 -11.29 -24.44 24.12
N LYS A 369 -11.46 -23.12 24.24
CA LYS A 369 -12.71 -22.50 24.71
C LYS A 369 -13.70 -22.23 23.58
N THR A 370 -13.22 -21.90 22.39
CA THR A 370 -14.06 -21.35 21.30
C THR A 370 -14.14 -22.25 20.06
N ASN A 371 -13.29 -23.27 19.98
CA ASN A 371 -12.98 -24.08 18.80
C ASN A 371 -12.44 -23.26 17.61
N ALA A 372 -12.01 -22.02 17.84
CA ALA A 372 -11.53 -21.09 16.82
C ALA A 372 -10.27 -20.37 17.29
N TYR A 373 -9.46 -19.87 16.36
CA TYR A 373 -8.36 -18.94 16.67
C TYR A 373 -8.75 -17.47 16.52
N ASN A 374 -9.91 -17.18 15.92
CA ASN A 374 -10.46 -15.84 15.78
C ASN A 374 -11.95 -15.88 16.14
N SER A 375 -12.34 -15.12 17.16
CA SER A 375 -13.73 -15.03 17.63
C SER A 375 -14.49 -13.82 17.07
N TYR A 376 -13.87 -13.01 16.21
CA TYR A 376 -14.52 -11.86 15.57
C TYR A 376 -15.27 -12.23 14.28
N VAL A 377 -15.15 -13.47 13.80
CA VAL A 377 -15.77 -13.96 12.58
C VAL A 377 -16.49 -15.27 12.83
N SER A 378 -17.69 -15.42 12.27
CA SER A 378 -18.55 -16.59 12.54
C SER A 378 -17.96 -17.91 12.02
N CYS A 379 -17.15 -17.87 10.96
CA CYS A 379 -16.53 -19.05 10.35
C CYS A 379 -15.26 -19.53 11.05
N GLY A 380 -14.81 -18.86 12.13
CA GLY A 380 -13.48 -19.11 12.70
C GLY A 380 -13.23 -20.55 13.15
N ARG A 381 -14.30 -21.30 13.45
CA ARG A 381 -14.24 -22.73 13.82
C ARG A 381 -13.95 -23.65 12.64
N ASP A 382 -14.37 -23.25 11.45
CA ASP A 382 -14.31 -24.03 10.22
C ASP A 382 -13.22 -23.49 9.26
N ASP A 383 -12.45 -22.51 9.69
CA ASP A 383 -11.37 -21.93 8.90
C ASP A 383 -10.06 -22.72 9.06
N PHE A 384 -9.75 -23.52 8.04
CA PHE A 384 -8.48 -24.25 7.93
C PHE A 384 -7.36 -23.43 7.26
N GLY A 385 -7.64 -22.22 6.80
CA GLY A 385 -6.73 -21.36 6.07
C GLY A 385 -5.40 -21.08 6.77
N LEU A 386 -4.38 -20.70 6.00
CA LEU A 386 -3.04 -20.46 6.52
C LEU A 386 -2.93 -19.11 7.22
N LEU A 387 -3.37 -18.03 6.59
CA LEU A 387 -3.28 -16.70 7.16
C LEU A 387 -4.43 -16.39 8.14
N SER A 388 -5.60 -16.98 7.92
CA SER A 388 -6.82 -16.71 8.67
C SER A 388 -7.24 -17.82 9.66
N GLY A 389 -6.63 -19.01 9.59
CA GLY A 389 -7.19 -20.21 10.21
C GLY A 389 -6.18 -21.12 10.92
N LYS A 390 -6.60 -22.38 11.12
CA LYS A 390 -5.90 -23.38 11.95
C LYS A 390 -4.53 -23.79 11.41
N SER A 391 -4.40 -23.97 10.09
CA SER A 391 -3.11 -24.40 9.51
C SER A 391 -2.00 -23.36 9.74
N GLY A 392 -2.36 -22.07 9.84
CA GLY A 392 -1.45 -21.00 10.23
C GLY A 392 -0.78 -21.21 11.59
N ILE A 393 -1.56 -21.62 12.58
CA ILE A 393 -1.03 -21.86 13.93
C ILE A 393 -0.08 -23.05 13.93
N GLY A 394 -0.45 -24.13 13.23
CA GLY A 394 0.45 -25.26 13.03
C GLY A 394 1.74 -24.86 12.30
N TYR A 395 1.63 -24.03 11.26
CA TYR A 395 2.75 -23.56 10.47
C TYR A 395 3.73 -22.70 11.27
N ILE A 396 3.24 -21.82 12.14
CA ILE A 396 4.11 -21.01 13.00
C ILE A 396 4.73 -21.83 14.13
N ILE A 397 4.04 -22.84 14.68
CA ILE A 397 4.65 -23.79 15.62
C ILE A 397 5.81 -24.54 14.97
N LEU A 398 5.64 -25.02 13.73
CA LEU A 398 6.72 -25.65 12.97
C LEU A 398 7.91 -24.71 12.75
N SER A 399 7.65 -23.43 12.48
CA SER A 399 8.70 -22.42 12.33
C SER A 399 9.49 -22.22 13.63
N VAL A 400 8.79 -22.19 14.77
CA VAL A 400 9.39 -22.09 16.11
C VAL A 400 10.23 -23.32 16.45
N LEU A 401 9.70 -24.53 16.23
CA LEU A 401 10.38 -25.80 16.49
C LEU A 401 11.64 -25.97 15.64
N ASN A 402 11.62 -25.51 14.38
CA ASN A 402 12.76 -25.59 13.47
C ASN A 402 13.74 -24.40 13.60
N ASN A 403 13.46 -23.43 14.48
CA ASN A 403 14.21 -22.17 14.58
C ASN A 403 14.37 -21.45 13.22
N LYS A 404 13.38 -21.58 12.33
CA LYS A 404 13.37 -20.94 11.01
C LYS A 404 12.71 -19.57 11.14
N THR A 405 13.46 -18.51 10.82
CA THR A 405 12.95 -17.14 10.98
C THR A 405 12.97 -16.28 9.72
N ILE A 406 13.64 -16.71 8.63
CA ILE A 406 13.95 -15.85 7.46
C ILE A 406 13.45 -16.40 6.10
N ASP A 407 12.86 -17.59 6.03
CA ASP A 407 12.17 -18.07 4.81
C ASP A 407 10.84 -18.71 5.18
N SER A 408 9.86 -17.84 5.44
CA SER A 408 8.49 -18.20 5.79
C SER A 408 7.54 -17.38 4.92
N ILE A 409 6.34 -17.88 4.63
CA ILE A 409 5.36 -17.10 3.88
C ILE A 409 4.91 -15.81 4.60
N LEU A 410 5.20 -15.66 5.89
CA LEU A 410 5.00 -14.40 6.62
C LEU A 410 6.12 -13.36 6.39
N ALA A 411 7.26 -13.80 5.88
CA ALA A 411 8.39 -12.95 5.52
C ALA A 411 9.14 -13.65 4.38
N PRO A 412 8.54 -13.74 3.17
CA PRO A 412 9.05 -14.62 2.13
C PRO A 412 10.43 -14.13 1.69
N GLY A 413 11.40 -15.05 1.79
CA GLY A 413 12.81 -14.80 1.54
C GLY A 413 13.20 -15.15 0.11
N LEU A 414 14.03 -14.33 -0.53
CA LEU A 414 14.72 -14.73 -1.76
C LEU A 414 16.07 -15.38 -1.42
N PRO A 415 16.48 -16.46 -2.12
CA PRO A 415 17.81 -17.05 -1.96
C PRO A 415 18.93 -16.05 -2.26
N GLU A 416 20.12 -16.30 -1.72
CA GLU A 416 21.29 -15.55 -2.14
C GLU A 416 21.64 -15.86 -3.59
N ASN A 417 21.96 -14.81 -4.35
CA ASN A 417 22.38 -14.92 -5.74
C ASN A 417 23.81 -14.41 -5.88
N HIS A 418 24.71 -15.32 -6.28
CA HIS A 418 26.12 -15.00 -6.48
C HIS A 418 26.47 -14.77 -7.96
N LYS A 419 25.48 -14.87 -8.88
CA LYS A 419 25.68 -14.59 -10.30
C LYS A 419 25.77 -13.09 -10.53
N LYS A 420 26.56 -12.67 -11.55
CA LYS A 420 26.58 -11.27 -11.98
C LYS A 420 25.18 -10.84 -12.40
N SER A 421 24.68 -9.75 -11.82
CA SER A 421 23.34 -9.28 -12.09
C SER A 421 23.27 -8.46 -13.39
N VAL A 422 22.23 -8.70 -14.17
CA VAL A 422 21.87 -7.90 -15.36
C VAL A 422 21.24 -6.55 -15.00
N PHE A 423 20.86 -6.35 -13.74
CA PHE A 423 20.08 -5.21 -13.26
C PHE A 423 20.86 -4.24 -12.37
N GLU A 424 22.10 -4.59 -12.00
CA GLU A 424 22.95 -3.79 -11.10
C GLU A 424 23.13 -2.35 -11.60
N ASP A 425 23.60 -2.18 -12.83
CA ASP A 425 23.82 -0.84 -13.42
C ASP A 425 22.50 -0.15 -13.80
N LYS A 426 21.56 -0.94 -14.36
CA LYS A 426 20.26 -0.46 -14.83
C LYS A 426 19.46 0.19 -13.70
N TYR A 427 19.44 -0.44 -12.53
CA TYR A 427 18.71 0.03 -11.35
C TYR A 427 19.66 0.54 -10.26
N SER A 428 20.68 1.29 -10.65
CA SER A 428 21.49 2.07 -9.71
C SER A 428 20.68 3.21 -9.07
N LYS A 429 21.10 3.67 -7.88
CA LYS A 429 20.45 4.80 -7.18
C LYS A 429 20.27 6.04 -8.05
N LYS A 430 21.28 6.37 -8.86
CA LYS A 430 21.26 7.54 -9.75
C LYS A 430 20.21 7.38 -10.85
N GLN A 431 20.11 6.20 -11.47
CA GLN A 431 19.10 5.95 -12.52
C GLN A 431 17.68 6.00 -11.97
N ILE A 432 17.45 5.40 -10.79
CA ILE A 432 16.11 5.48 -10.17
C ILE A 432 15.74 6.92 -9.83
N LYS A 433 16.64 7.69 -9.21
CA LYS A 433 16.40 9.10 -8.90
C LYS A 433 16.11 9.91 -10.17
N LYS A 434 16.83 9.64 -11.26
CA LYS A 434 16.54 10.22 -12.57
C LYS A 434 15.12 9.89 -13.03
N SER A 435 14.77 8.60 -13.07
CA SER A 435 13.44 8.16 -13.49
C SER A 435 12.31 8.74 -12.64
N VAL A 436 12.47 8.84 -11.32
CA VAL A 436 11.42 9.34 -10.42
C VAL A 436 11.35 10.88 -10.45
N PHE A 437 12.47 11.58 -10.30
CA PHE A 437 12.49 13.03 -10.10
C PHE A 437 12.21 13.79 -11.39
N SER A 438 12.69 13.30 -12.54
CA SER A 438 12.50 13.97 -13.82
C SER A 438 11.01 14.11 -14.20
N LYS A 439 10.13 13.21 -13.72
CA LYS A 439 8.68 13.31 -13.95
C LYS A 439 8.07 14.60 -13.42
N TYR A 440 8.62 15.16 -12.34
CA TYR A 440 8.08 16.33 -11.67
C TYR A 440 8.65 17.66 -12.20
N TYR A 441 9.69 17.58 -13.03
CA TYR A 441 10.37 18.74 -13.61
C TYR A 441 10.63 18.53 -15.11
N ALA A 442 9.71 17.84 -15.79
CA ALA A 442 9.93 17.36 -17.15
C ALA A 442 10.08 18.53 -18.14
N ARG A 443 9.27 19.58 -18.01
CA ARG A 443 9.34 20.77 -18.87
C ARG A 443 10.62 21.56 -18.59
N THR A 444 10.96 21.74 -17.32
CA THR A 444 12.21 22.42 -16.92
C THR A 444 13.43 21.72 -17.51
N LEU A 445 13.51 20.39 -17.34
CA LEU A 445 14.63 19.60 -17.83
C LEU A 445 14.70 19.55 -19.36
N GLY A 446 13.55 19.58 -20.04
CA GLY A 446 13.49 19.58 -21.51
C GLY A 446 13.94 20.90 -22.16
N GLU A 447 13.74 22.04 -21.48
CA GLU A 447 14.17 23.35 -21.98
C GLU A 447 15.64 23.68 -21.63
N LEU A 448 16.27 22.92 -20.73
CA LEU A 448 17.67 23.11 -20.38
C LEU A 448 18.60 22.63 -21.51
N PRO A 449 19.55 23.46 -21.98
CA PRO A 449 20.50 23.06 -23.03
C PRO A 449 21.37 21.86 -22.63
N ALA A 450 21.71 21.77 -21.34
CA ALA A 450 22.41 20.65 -20.74
C ALA A 450 21.99 20.51 -19.27
N VAL A 451 21.78 19.27 -18.82
CA VAL A 451 21.49 18.96 -17.41
C VAL A 451 22.76 18.39 -16.78
N ASP A 452 23.28 19.04 -15.74
CA ASP A 452 24.39 18.48 -14.98
C ASP A 452 23.93 17.16 -14.34
N SER A 453 24.59 16.05 -14.67
CA SER A 453 24.24 14.74 -14.12
C SER A 453 24.29 14.68 -12.58
N THR A 454 25.03 15.59 -11.93
CA THR A 454 25.16 15.63 -10.46
C THR A 454 23.88 16.06 -9.73
N VAL A 455 22.89 16.60 -10.45
CA VAL A 455 21.55 16.88 -9.88
C VAL A 455 20.89 15.59 -9.38
N TYR A 456 21.18 14.44 -10.01
CA TYR A 456 20.63 13.14 -9.64
C TYR A 456 21.39 12.44 -8.51
N ASP A 457 22.51 13.02 -8.05
CA ASP A 457 23.18 12.58 -6.82
C ASP A 457 22.46 13.13 -5.57
N ALA A 458 21.33 13.84 -5.77
CA ALA A 458 20.52 14.41 -4.71
C ALA A 458 20.02 13.38 -3.69
N LYS A 459 19.91 13.78 -2.42
CA LYS A 459 19.44 12.89 -1.34
C LYS A 459 17.97 12.52 -1.50
N ASP A 460 17.14 13.50 -1.86
CA ASP A 460 15.70 13.40 -2.05
C ASP A 460 15.22 14.44 -3.09
N ILE A 461 13.90 14.49 -3.33
CA ILE A 461 13.30 15.41 -4.30
C ILE A 461 13.46 16.89 -3.92
N ASN A 462 13.58 17.24 -2.63
CA ASN A 462 13.78 18.62 -2.20
C ASN A 462 15.21 19.06 -2.50
N ASN A 463 16.18 18.18 -2.23
CA ASN A 463 17.57 18.42 -2.57
C ASN A 463 17.77 18.46 -4.11
N PHE A 464 17.07 17.62 -4.86
CA PHE A 464 17.04 17.68 -6.33
C PHE A 464 16.52 19.03 -6.82
N LYS A 465 15.37 19.48 -6.29
CA LYS A 465 14.80 20.80 -6.59
C LYS A 465 15.81 21.92 -6.33
N GLY A 466 16.47 21.91 -5.17
CA GLY A 466 17.47 22.93 -4.82
C GLY A 466 18.68 22.94 -5.75
N LYS A 467 19.20 21.77 -6.11
CA LYS A 467 20.31 21.66 -7.09
C LYS A 467 19.90 22.19 -8.47
N LEU A 468 18.70 21.82 -8.93
CA LEU A 468 18.17 22.29 -10.21
C LEU A 468 17.98 23.81 -10.21
N GLN A 469 17.47 24.38 -9.12
CA GLN A 469 17.34 25.83 -8.95
C GLN A 469 18.69 26.55 -9.02
N SER A 470 19.72 26.03 -8.34
CA SER A 470 21.07 26.62 -8.40
C SER A 470 21.63 26.63 -9.82
N GLN A 471 21.43 25.56 -10.59
CA GLN A 471 21.85 25.49 -11.99
C GLN A 471 21.11 26.53 -12.86
N LEU A 472 19.82 26.75 -12.61
CA LEU A 472 19.01 27.72 -13.33
C LEU A 472 19.46 29.17 -13.07
N LEU A 473 19.77 29.50 -11.82
CA LEU A 473 20.27 30.83 -11.45
C LEU A 473 21.56 31.20 -12.20
N THR A 474 22.43 30.22 -12.46
CA THR A 474 23.65 30.43 -13.26
C THR A 474 23.35 30.68 -14.74
N SER A 475 22.25 30.14 -15.27
CA SER A 475 21.86 30.30 -16.69
C SER A 475 21.24 31.66 -17.01
N GLY A 476 20.66 32.35 -16.01
CA GLY A 476 19.98 33.63 -16.19
C GLY A 476 18.70 33.60 -17.02
N ASN A 477 18.19 32.41 -17.41
CA ASN A 477 17.05 32.29 -18.31
C ASN A 477 15.70 32.43 -17.57
N THR A 478 15.09 33.60 -17.70
CA THR A 478 13.82 33.95 -17.05
C THR A 478 12.64 33.09 -17.51
N LYS A 479 12.64 32.58 -18.74
CA LYS A 479 11.59 31.68 -19.25
C LYS A 479 11.63 30.33 -18.54
N ILE A 480 12.81 29.72 -18.45
CA ILE A 480 12.97 28.40 -17.81
C ILE A 480 12.69 28.51 -16.30
N GLN A 481 13.09 29.62 -15.66
CA GLN A 481 12.79 29.87 -14.25
C GLN A 481 11.28 29.82 -13.95
N LYS A 482 10.45 30.40 -14.82
CA LYS A 482 8.98 30.40 -14.64
C LYS A 482 8.38 29.00 -14.78
N ILE A 483 8.87 28.22 -15.75
CA ILE A 483 8.47 26.80 -15.90
C ILE A 483 8.85 26.01 -14.64
N PHE A 484 10.05 26.22 -14.12
CA PHE A 484 10.51 25.60 -12.88
C PHE A 484 9.66 25.99 -11.67
N ASP A 485 9.24 27.25 -11.58
CA ASP A 485 8.41 27.74 -10.47
C ASP A 485 7.01 27.10 -10.50
N LEU A 486 6.41 26.96 -11.70
CA LEU A 486 5.16 26.23 -11.90
C LEU A 486 5.29 24.74 -11.52
N GLU A 487 6.30 24.04 -12.06
CA GLU A 487 6.54 22.63 -11.76
C GLU A 487 6.87 22.39 -10.28
N SER A 488 7.60 23.32 -9.66
CA SER A 488 7.84 23.33 -8.22
C SER A 488 6.55 23.41 -7.41
N ARG A 489 5.56 24.17 -7.89
CA ARG A 489 4.24 24.31 -7.25
C ARG A 489 3.43 23.03 -7.40
N LEU A 490 3.38 22.47 -8.61
CA LEU A 490 2.73 21.19 -8.90
C LEU A 490 3.33 20.05 -8.07
N ALA A 491 4.67 20.00 -7.96
CA ALA A 491 5.35 19.03 -7.10
C ALA A 491 4.97 19.23 -5.62
N GLY A 492 4.78 20.47 -5.16
CA GLY A 492 4.26 20.79 -3.83
C GLY A 492 2.87 20.21 -3.58
N LEU A 493 1.95 20.42 -4.53
CA LEU A 493 0.60 19.85 -4.49
C LEU A 493 0.64 18.31 -4.50
N TRP A 494 1.50 17.69 -5.32
CA TRP A 494 1.64 16.23 -5.37
C TRP A 494 2.05 15.64 -4.04
N LYS A 495 2.92 16.32 -3.28
CA LYS A 495 3.33 15.89 -1.94
C LYS A 495 2.18 15.88 -0.93
N GLN A 496 1.22 16.79 -1.10
CA GLN A 496 0.05 16.92 -0.22
C GLN A 496 -1.12 16.03 -0.66
N HIS A 497 -1.14 15.59 -1.92
CA HIS A 497 -2.22 14.79 -2.50
C HIS A 497 -2.40 13.46 -1.74
N LYS A 498 -3.61 13.24 -1.19
CA LYS A 498 -3.98 12.06 -0.37
C LYS A 498 -4.64 10.92 -1.16
N GLY A 499 -4.58 10.99 -2.49
CA GLY A 499 -5.12 9.94 -3.37
C GLY A 499 -6.61 10.07 -3.62
N TYR A 500 -7.10 9.18 -4.48
CA TYR A 500 -8.46 9.19 -5.04
C TYR A 500 -9.56 9.41 -3.99
N PHE A 501 -9.54 8.63 -2.91
CA PHE A 501 -10.67 8.55 -1.99
C PHE A 501 -10.89 9.83 -1.17
N SER A 502 -9.82 10.57 -0.84
CA SER A 502 -9.89 11.88 -0.19
C SER A 502 -10.68 12.89 -1.02
N PHE A 503 -10.37 12.97 -2.31
CA PHE A 503 -11.00 13.92 -3.21
C PHE A 503 -12.44 13.53 -3.58
N VAL A 504 -12.76 12.23 -3.63
CA VAL A 504 -14.16 11.78 -3.77
C VAL A 504 -15.03 12.29 -2.62
N GLN A 505 -14.57 12.21 -1.37
CA GLN A 505 -15.35 12.71 -0.23
C GLN A 505 -15.46 14.23 -0.23
N LYS A 506 -14.39 14.95 -0.57
CA LYS A 506 -14.40 16.41 -0.78
C LYS A 506 -15.42 16.80 -1.86
N HIS A 507 -15.36 16.15 -3.02
CA HIS A 507 -16.25 16.45 -4.14
C HIS A 507 -17.72 16.16 -3.82
N LYS A 508 -18.01 15.05 -3.11
CA LYS A 508 -19.37 14.74 -2.63
C LYS A 508 -19.93 15.87 -1.76
N HIS A 509 -19.12 16.41 -0.85
CA HIS A 509 -19.51 17.54 0.00
C HIS A 509 -19.70 18.82 -0.82
N LEU A 510 -18.75 19.17 -1.69
CA LEU A 510 -18.83 20.37 -2.54
C LEU A 510 -20.06 20.34 -3.45
N LYS A 511 -20.40 19.18 -4.04
CA LYS A 511 -21.59 19.03 -4.87
C LYS A 511 -22.89 19.25 -4.08
N LYS A 512 -22.94 18.77 -2.82
CA LYS A 512 -24.08 19.03 -1.93
C LYS A 512 -24.22 20.53 -1.64
N MET A 513 -23.13 21.18 -1.21
CA MET A 513 -23.11 22.61 -0.91
C MET A 513 -23.42 23.47 -2.14
N ALA A 514 -22.91 23.09 -3.33
CA ALA A 514 -23.23 23.77 -4.57
C ALA A 514 -24.74 23.67 -4.89
N GLY A 515 -25.36 22.50 -4.72
CA GLY A 515 -26.80 22.32 -4.93
C GLY A 515 -27.65 23.23 -4.03
N GLU A 516 -27.30 23.33 -2.75
CA GLU A 516 -27.98 24.19 -1.78
C GLU A 516 -27.81 25.68 -2.15
N ASN A 517 -26.57 26.12 -2.40
CA ASN A 517 -26.28 27.53 -2.68
C ASN A 517 -26.78 27.99 -4.06
N LEU A 518 -26.77 27.12 -5.06
CA LEU A 518 -27.25 27.45 -6.41
C LEU A 518 -28.78 27.61 -6.45
N SER A 519 -29.50 27.10 -5.44
CA SER A 519 -30.96 27.27 -5.31
C SER A 519 -31.37 28.63 -4.73
N LEU A 520 -30.43 29.37 -4.14
CA LEU A 520 -30.68 30.71 -3.62
C LEU A 520 -31.03 31.69 -4.75
N THR A 521 -31.79 32.74 -4.43
CA THR A 521 -31.97 33.89 -5.32
C THR A 521 -30.64 34.64 -5.48
N ASP A 522 -30.51 35.44 -6.53
CA ASP A 522 -29.28 36.22 -6.76
C ASP A 522 -28.96 37.16 -5.59
N GLN A 523 -29.96 37.83 -5.04
CA GLN A 523 -29.79 38.68 -3.85
C GLN A 523 -29.29 37.88 -2.64
N ALA A 524 -29.98 36.78 -2.31
CA ALA A 524 -29.62 35.97 -1.14
C ALA A 524 -28.23 35.32 -1.29
N LEU A 525 -27.81 34.99 -2.51
CA LEU A 525 -26.47 34.51 -2.80
C LEU A 525 -25.43 35.63 -2.60
N MET A 526 -25.72 36.85 -3.07
CA MET A 526 -24.79 37.98 -2.96
C MET A 526 -24.62 38.50 -1.53
N ASP A 527 -25.55 38.21 -0.63
CA ASP A 527 -25.40 38.51 0.80
C ASP A 527 -24.44 37.52 1.51
N LYS A 528 -24.05 36.42 0.84
CA LYS A 528 -23.09 35.44 1.37
C LYS A 528 -21.65 35.82 1.05
N SER A 529 -20.73 35.26 1.83
CA SER A 529 -19.29 35.42 1.61
C SER A 529 -18.71 34.30 0.76
N PHE A 530 -17.78 34.64 -0.13
CA PHE A 530 -17.15 33.70 -1.05
C PHE A 530 -15.67 33.50 -0.72
N GLY A 531 -15.18 32.27 -0.89
CA GLY A 531 -13.77 31.91 -0.75
C GLY A 531 -13.34 30.88 -1.77
N LEU A 532 -12.04 30.80 -2.04
CA LEU A 532 -11.47 29.74 -2.88
C LEU A 532 -11.59 28.39 -2.17
N THR A 533 -12.00 27.36 -2.91
CA THR A 533 -12.07 26.00 -2.35
C THR A 533 -10.66 25.43 -2.16
N GLY A 534 -10.42 24.73 -1.04
CA GLY A 534 -9.08 24.21 -0.67
C GLY A 534 -8.46 23.13 -1.57
N HIS A 535 -9.04 22.82 -2.73
CA HIS A 535 -8.44 21.95 -3.75
C HIS A 535 -7.96 22.72 -5.00
N VAL A 536 -8.13 24.05 -5.00
CA VAL A 536 -7.71 24.95 -6.08
C VAL A 536 -6.63 25.89 -5.54
N GLU A 537 -5.53 26.03 -6.27
CA GLU A 537 -4.49 27.05 -6.05
C GLU A 537 -4.35 27.92 -7.30
N LEU A 538 -4.08 29.22 -7.11
CA LEU A 538 -3.84 30.15 -8.21
C LEU A 538 -2.34 30.24 -8.51
N HIS A 539 -1.99 30.18 -9.79
CA HIS A 539 -0.65 30.47 -10.27
C HIS A 539 -0.69 31.64 -11.26
N HIS A 540 0.04 32.70 -10.94
CA HIS A 540 0.13 33.92 -11.75
C HIS A 540 1.27 33.79 -12.76
N GLY A 541 0.94 33.74 -14.06
CA GLY A 541 1.92 33.77 -15.17
C GLY A 541 2.23 35.19 -15.67
N ASP A 542 2.81 35.29 -16.87
CA ASP A 542 3.36 36.55 -17.43
C ASP A 542 2.33 37.51 -18.02
N ASP A 543 1.27 37.03 -18.66
CA ASP A 543 0.38 37.85 -19.52
C ASP A 543 -1.02 38.02 -18.94
N SER A 544 -1.16 38.39 -17.67
CA SER A 544 -2.47 38.47 -16.97
C SER A 544 -3.25 37.15 -16.94
N ASN A 545 -2.66 36.07 -17.45
CA ASN A 545 -3.23 34.73 -17.52
C ASN A 545 -2.98 34.02 -16.19
N ILE A 546 -4.08 33.72 -15.50
CA ILE A 546 -4.05 32.96 -14.26
C ILE A 546 -4.34 31.50 -14.59
N LEU A 547 -3.47 30.62 -14.11
CA LEU A 547 -3.66 29.18 -14.15
C LEU A 547 -4.25 28.71 -12.82
N LEU A 548 -5.29 27.89 -12.89
CA LEU A 548 -5.80 27.15 -11.75
C LEU A 548 -5.03 25.83 -11.67
N LEU A 549 -4.45 25.56 -10.51
CA LEU A 549 -3.88 24.27 -10.15
C LEU A 549 -4.92 23.52 -9.33
N ILE A 550 -5.51 22.48 -9.90
CA ILE A 550 -6.66 21.78 -9.33
C ILE A 550 -6.21 20.38 -8.89
N SER A 551 -6.33 20.08 -7.60
CA SER A 551 -6.14 18.74 -7.07
C SER A 551 -7.49 18.00 -7.04
N ASP A 552 -7.57 16.86 -7.73
CA ASP A 552 -8.77 16.03 -7.81
C ASP A 552 -8.46 14.54 -7.62
N GLU A 553 -9.48 13.68 -7.74
CA GLU A 553 -9.33 12.24 -7.58
C GLU A 553 -8.44 11.55 -8.63
N ASN A 554 -8.17 12.24 -9.75
CA ASN A 554 -7.34 11.77 -10.85
C ASN A 554 -5.92 12.34 -10.81
N GLY A 555 -5.63 13.31 -9.94
CA GLY A 555 -4.30 13.88 -9.77
C GLY A 555 -4.33 15.39 -9.62
N ILE A 556 -3.41 16.06 -10.31
CA ILE A 556 -3.32 17.52 -10.35
C ILE A 556 -3.39 17.97 -11.79
N LYS A 557 -4.23 18.97 -12.06
CA LYS A 557 -4.48 19.51 -13.39
C LYS A 557 -4.23 21.01 -13.43
N GLU A 558 -3.73 21.47 -14.56
CA GLU A 558 -3.60 22.88 -14.89
C GLU A 558 -4.83 23.29 -15.73
N LEU A 559 -5.51 24.37 -15.37
CA LEU A 559 -6.65 24.90 -16.11
C LEU A 559 -6.52 26.40 -16.33
N SER A 560 -6.57 26.84 -17.59
CA SER A 560 -6.68 28.25 -17.93
C SER A 560 -8.11 28.74 -17.76
N VAL A 561 -8.25 29.93 -17.19
CA VAL A 561 -9.56 30.59 -17.01
C VAL A 561 -9.55 31.99 -17.62
N GLY A 562 -10.71 32.44 -18.09
CA GLY A 562 -10.87 33.77 -18.67
C GLY A 562 -10.60 34.87 -17.64
N LEU A 563 -10.15 36.04 -18.12
CA LEU A 563 -9.72 37.17 -17.30
C LEU A 563 -10.72 37.55 -16.20
N PHE A 564 -12.02 37.62 -16.51
CA PHE A 564 -13.03 38.00 -15.53
C PHE A 564 -13.14 36.99 -14.36
N ALA A 565 -13.16 35.69 -14.67
CA ALA A 565 -13.17 34.64 -13.66
C ALA A 565 -11.86 34.63 -12.85
N ALA A 566 -10.73 34.83 -13.52
CA ALA A 566 -9.40 34.94 -12.92
C ALA A 566 -9.33 36.08 -11.89
N THR A 567 -9.86 37.25 -12.23
CA THR A 567 -9.91 38.42 -11.32
C THR A 567 -10.79 38.13 -10.10
N ILE A 568 -11.98 37.55 -10.30
CA ILE A 568 -12.84 37.14 -9.17
C ILE A 568 -12.11 36.18 -8.23
N LEU A 569 -11.53 35.11 -8.78
CA LEU A 569 -10.81 34.10 -8.01
C LEU A 569 -9.63 34.70 -7.25
N THR A 570 -8.89 35.62 -7.87
CA THR A 570 -7.78 36.35 -7.22
C THR A 570 -8.28 37.15 -6.01
N VAL A 571 -9.38 37.88 -6.16
CA VAL A 571 -9.94 38.70 -5.08
C VAL A 571 -10.39 37.81 -3.91
N VAL A 572 -11.19 36.77 -4.18
CA VAL A 572 -11.73 35.88 -3.13
C VAL A 572 -10.67 34.96 -2.51
N SER A 573 -9.53 34.76 -3.17
CA SER A 573 -8.40 34.02 -2.59
C SER A 573 -7.66 34.81 -1.50
N LYS A 574 -7.68 36.15 -1.57
CA LYS A 574 -6.98 37.04 -0.62
C LYS A 574 -7.80 37.28 0.64
N LYS A 575 -9.12 37.42 0.50
CA LYS A 575 -10.04 37.69 1.61
C LYS A 575 -11.43 37.16 1.26
N ARG A 576 -12.14 36.64 2.26
CA ARG A 576 -13.57 36.33 2.14
C ARG A 576 -14.36 37.63 2.03
N LEU A 577 -15.13 37.77 0.96
CA LEU A 577 -15.94 38.96 0.68
C LEU A 577 -17.38 38.55 0.39
N THR A 578 -18.32 39.38 0.83
CA THR A 578 -19.70 39.33 0.35
C THR A 578 -19.76 39.63 -1.14
N GLY A 579 -20.85 39.25 -1.80
CA GLY A 579 -21.07 39.60 -3.21
C GLY A 579 -21.02 41.12 -3.46
N ALA A 580 -21.60 41.91 -2.56
CA ALA A 580 -21.57 43.37 -2.66
C ALA A 580 -20.13 43.93 -2.54
N GLU A 581 -19.34 43.46 -1.58
CA GLU A 581 -17.94 43.86 -1.43
C GLU A 581 -17.06 43.41 -2.60
N LEU A 582 -17.36 42.24 -3.17
CA LEU A 582 -16.67 41.72 -4.35
C LEU A 582 -16.97 42.60 -5.57
N VAL A 583 -18.23 42.99 -5.81
CA VAL A 583 -18.59 43.93 -6.90
C VAL A 583 -17.84 45.25 -6.73
N LYS A 584 -17.78 45.82 -5.52
CA LYS A 584 -17.03 47.05 -5.24
C LYS A 584 -15.53 46.89 -5.50
N SER A 585 -14.95 45.74 -5.14
CA SER A 585 -13.53 45.45 -5.38
C SER A 585 -13.23 45.35 -6.88
N LEU A 586 -14.12 44.73 -7.66
CA LEU A 586 -13.98 44.60 -9.11
C LEU A 586 -14.23 45.92 -9.84
N GLN A 587 -15.13 46.77 -9.32
CA GLN A 587 -15.33 48.13 -9.81
C GLN A 587 -14.00 48.89 -9.83
N VAL A 588 -13.28 48.90 -8.70
CA VAL A 588 -11.98 49.60 -8.58
C VAL A 588 -10.92 49.02 -9.51
N LEU A 589 -10.95 47.70 -9.76
CA LEU A 589 -9.96 47.03 -10.62
C LEU A 589 -10.19 47.24 -12.12
N PHE A 590 -11.46 47.35 -12.55
CA PHE A 590 -11.81 47.47 -13.97
C PHE A 590 -12.16 48.89 -14.40
N PHE A 591 -12.48 49.79 -13.46
CA PHE A 591 -12.99 51.13 -13.76
C PHE A 591 -12.40 52.20 -12.82
N GLU A 592 -11.97 53.32 -13.38
CA GLU A 592 -11.47 54.48 -12.66
C GLU A 592 -12.65 55.32 -12.10
N GLU A 593 -13.22 54.84 -10.99
CA GLU A 593 -14.18 55.48 -10.06
C GLU A 593 -15.51 56.08 -10.58
N ASN A 594 -15.75 56.26 -11.89
CA ASN A 594 -16.97 56.90 -12.43
C ASN A 594 -17.87 55.96 -13.25
N LEU A 595 -18.45 54.92 -12.62
CA LEU A 595 -19.47 54.07 -13.25
C LEU A 595 -20.87 54.63 -13.06
N THR A 596 -21.68 54.62 -14.12
CA THR A 596 -23.12 54.91 -14.01
C THR A 596 -23.84 53.83 -13.20
N GLN A 597 -24.97 54.17 -12.59
CA GLN A 597 -25.79 53.23 -11.84
C GLN A 597 -26.22 52.01 -12.69
N ALA A 598 -26.46 52.20 -13.99
CA ALA A 598 -26.78 51.13 -14.92
C ALA A 598 -25.61 50.14 -15.10
N SER A 599 -24.39 50.65 -15.26
CA SER A 599 -23.19 49.83 -15.43
C SER A 599 -22.79 49.07 -14.16
N LEU A 600 -23.10 49.63 -12.97
CA LEU A 600 -22.95 48.92 -11.69
C LEU A 600 -23.91 47.73 -11.56
N ILE A 601 -25.16 47.90 -12.00
CA ILE A 601 -26.15 46.81 -12.03
C ILE A 601 -25.70 45.71 -13.00
N GLU A 602 -25.19 46.08 -14.18
CA GLU A 602 -24.67 45.11 -15.15
C GLU A 602 -23.44 44.35 -14.62
N LEU A 603 -22.52 45.05 -13.94
CA LEU A 603 -21.37 44.40 -13.29
C LEU A 603 -21.84 43.42 -12.22
N ALA A 604 -22.79 43.80 -11.37
CA ALA A 604 -23.34 42.92 -10.34
C ALA A 604 -23.98 41.66 -10.94
N ASP A 605 -24.78 41.79 -12.00
CA ASP A 605 -25.39 40.65 -12.72
C ASP A 605 -24.32 39.70 -13.31
N LYS A 606 -23.27 40.26 -13.95
CA LYS A 606 -22.14 39.46 -14.45
C LYS A 606 -21.39 38.75 -13.33
N VAL A 607 -21.15 39.42 -12.21
CA VAL A 607 -20.48 38.84 -11.03
C VAL A 607 -21.30 37.67 -10.48
N VAL A 608 -22.60 37.82 -10.29
CA VAL A 608 -23.48 36.74 -9.81
C VAL A 608 -23.44 35.53 -10.75
N LYS A 609 -23.61 35.75 -12.06
CA LYS A 609 -23.58 34.68 -13.06
C LYS A 609 -22.24 33.94 -13.05
N GLN A 610 -21.14 34.68 -12.98
CA GLN A 610 -19.81 34.09 -12.93
C GLN A 610 -19.56 33.33 -11.63
N ILE A 611 -19.99 33.85 -10.47
CA ILE A 611 -19.90 33.16 -9.18
C ILE A 611 -20.69 31.84 -9.22
N ARG A 612 -21.91 31.84 -9.77
CA ARG A 612 -22.70 30.61 -9.92
C ARG A 612 -21.96 29.55 -10.74
N LEU A 613 -21.31 29.94 -11.83
CA LEU A 613 -20.47 29.03 -12.62
C LEU A 613 -19.26 28.52 -11.83
N LEU A 614 -18.60 29.38 -11.06
CA LEU A 614 -17.46 29.01 -10.22
C LEU A 614 -17.85 28.09 -9.06
N ILE A 615 -19.02 28.28 -8.45
CA ILE A 615 -19.60 27.36 -7.45
C ILE A 615 -19.92 26.02 -8.10
N LYS A 616 -20.57 26.03 -9.27
CA LYS A 616 -20.91 24.81 -10.02
C LYS A 616 -19.66 24.01 -10.41
N ALA A 617 -18.57 24.70 -10.75
CA ALA A 617 -17.27 24.09 -11.03
C ALA A 617 -16.52 23.65 -9.77
N GLY A 618 -16.98 24.03 -8.57
CA GLY A 618 -16.35 23.73 -7.29
C GLY A 618 -15.16 24.63 -6.95
N PHE A 619 -14.86 25.66 -7.73
CA PHE A 619 -13.70 26.53 -7.51
C PHE A 619 -13.93 27.53 -6.39
N VAL A 620 -15.19 27.91 -6.16
CA VAL A 620 -15.61 28.81 -5.09
C VAL A 620 -16.54 28.08 -4.13
N MET A 621 -16.32 28.30 -2.84
CA MET A 621 -17.21 27.87 -1.76
C MET A 621 -17.90 29.07 -1.11
N VAL A 622 -19.12 28.85 -0.60
CA VAL A 622 -19.96 29.85 0.06
C VAL A 622 -19.87 29.64 1.58
N HIS A 623 -19.77 30.73 2.34
CA HIS A 623 -19.62 30.75 3.80
C HIS A 623 -20.79 31.43 4.51
#